data_AF-A0AAV4RT53-F1
#
_entry.id   AF-A0AAV4RT53-F1
#
_cell.length_a   1.000
_cell.length_b   1.000
_cell.length_c   1.000
_cell.angle_alpha   90.00
_cell.angle_beta   90.00
_cell.angle_gamma   90.00
#
_symmetry.space_group_name_H-M   'P 1'
#
loop_
_entity.id
_entity.type
_entity.pdbx_description
1 polymer ?
#
loop_
_entity_poly.entity_id
_entity_poly.type
_entity_poly.pdbx_seq_one_letter_code
_entity_poly.pdbx_strand_id
1 'polypeptide(L)'
;MSTEARINRQIIRGLEFPCSPFFTREKIEAALDYSPRDDDIIISTYPKTGTTWVQYIVYEILNDGKIPPSQEEMRGIIPFMEEGGTEIIPNCQTPECSSFTCLMI
;
A
#
# COMPACT_ATOMS: atom_id res chain seq x y z
N MET A 1 9.27 -31.68 10.54
CA MET A 1 9.33 -30.84 11.75
C MET A 1 9.19 -29.39 11.32
N SER A 2 7.95 -28.92 11.16
CA SER A 2 7.63 -27.55 10.76
C SER A 2 7.62 -26.66 12.00
N THR A 3 8.62 -25.80 12.12
CA THR A 3 8.63 -24.73 13.13
C THR A 3 7.61 -23.68 12.71
N GLU A 4 6.40 -23.73 13.26
CA GLU A 4 5.45 -22.62 13.15
C GLU A 4 6.05 -21.44 13.91
N ALA A 5 6.73 -20.54 13.18
CA ALA A 5 7.02 -19.22 13.67
C ALA A 5 5.65 -18.55 13.92
N ARG A 6 5.23 -18.47 15.17
CA ARG A 6 4.11 -17.64 15.59
C ARG A 6 4.44 -16.20 15.17
N ILE A 7 3.94 -15.78 14.01
CA ILE A 7 3.95 -14.37 13.63
C ILE A 7 3.17 -13.67 14.73
N ASN A 8 3.87 -12.87 15.54
CA ASN A 8 3.23 -12.02 16.53
C ASN A 8 2.25 -11.11 15.76
N ARG A 9 0.96 -11.12 16.11
CA ARG A 9 -0.11 -10.37 15.44
C ARG A 9 -0.73 -9.37 16.40
N GLN A 10 -1.12 -8.22 15.89
CA GLN A 10 -1.88 -7.19 16.60
C GLN A 10 -3.25 -7.03 15.96
N ILE A 11 -4.26 -6.75 16.78
CA ILE A 11 -5.62 -6.48 16.31
C ILE A 11 -5.87 -4.98 16.38
N ILE A 12 -6.31 -4.40 15.27
CA ILE A 12 -6.62 -2.98 15.11
C ILE A 12 -7.97 -2.88 14.39
N ARG A 13 -8.97 -2.24 15.02
CA ARG A 13 -10.36 -2.17 14.53
C ARG A 13 -10.98 -3.52 14.10
N GLY A 14 -10.53 -4.62 14.70
CA GLY A 14 -11.00 -5.98 14.37
C GLY A 14 -10.26 -6.66 13.23
N LEU A 15 -9.27 -6.02 12.62
CA LEU A 15 -8.40 -6.58 11.58
C LEU A 15 -7.07 -7.05 12.19
N GLU A 16 -6.52 -8.15 11.66
CA GLU A 16 -5.25 -8.73 12.11
C GLU A 16 -4.08 -8.24 11.26
N PHE A 17 -3.09 -7.62 11.91
CA PHE A 17 -1.86 -7.16 11.28
C PHE A 17 -0.63 -7.81 11.92
N PRO A 18 0.47 -7.98 11.19
CA PRO A 18 1.72 -8.44 11.77
C PRO A 18 2.30 -7.40 12.74
N CYS A 19 2.86 -7.86 13.86
CA CYS A 19 3.69 -7.04 14.75
C CYS A 19 5.08 -6.92 14.15
N SER A 20 5.34 -5.81 13.47
CA SER A 20 6.59 -5.54 12.77
C SER A 20 6.93 -4.04 12.88
N PRO A 21 8.21 -3.64 12.90
CA PRO A 21 8.59 -2.22 12.84
C PRO A 21 8.00 -1.48 11.63
N PHE A 22 7.68 -2.21 10.56
CA PHE A 22 7.05 -1.67 9.36
C PHE A 22 5.54 -1.42 9.56
N PHE A 23 4.89 -2.20 10.42
CA PHE A 23 3.45 -2.17 10.68
C PHE A 23 3.20 -1.67 12.11
N THR A 24 3.43 -0.38 12.35
CA THR A 24 3.11 0.20 13.66
C THR A 24 1.61 0.47 13.76
N ARG A 25 1.07 0.46 14.98
CA ARG A 25 -0.35 0.72 15.20
C ARG A 25 -0.76 2.09 14.65
N GLU A 26 0.10 3.09 14.81
CA GLU A 26 -0.14 4.46 14.40
C GLU A 26 -0.28 4.57 12.88
N LYS A 27 0.59 3.89 12.12
CA LYS A 27 0.53 3.88 10.65
C LYS A 27 -0.71 3.17 10.14
N ILE A 28 -1.07 2.05 10.76
CA ILE A 28 -2.27 1.29 10.40
C ILE A 28 -3.53 2.10 10.70
N GLU A 29 -3.64 2.72 11.89
CA GLU A 29 -4.78 3.58 12.22
C GLU A 29 -4.87 4.78 11.26
N ALA A 30 -3.75 5.41 10.93
CA ALA A 30 -3.71 6.50 9.94
C ALA A 30 -4.17 6.03 8.55
N ALA A 31 -3.72 4.85 8.10
CA ALA A 31 -4.16 4.24 6.85
C ALA A 31 -5.68 3.97 6.84
N LEU A 32 -6.23 3.49 7.94
CA LEU A 32 -7.66 3.23 8.09
C LEU A 32 -8.50 4.51 8.19
N ASP A 33 -7.91 5.62 8.60
CA ASP A 33 -8.53 6.95 8.64
C ASP A 33 -8.28 7.76 7.35
N TYR A 34 -7.56 7.20 6.37
CA TYR A 34 -7.27 7.90 5.12
C TYR A 34 -8.56 8.23 4.36
N SER A 35 -8.74 9.51 4.04
CA SER A 35 -9.81 9.99 3.18
C SER A 35 -9.25 10.24 1.78
N PRO A 36 -9.57 9.40 0.78
CA PRO A 36 -9.10 9.61 -0.58
C PRO A 36 -9.62 10.91 -1.17
N ARG A 37 -8.85 11.44 -2.11
CA ARG A 37 -9.24 12.53 -3.01
C ARG A 37 -9.93 11.97 -4.25
N ASP A 38 -10.62 12.84 -4.98
CA ASP A 38 -11.35 12.46 -6.20
C ASP A 38 -10.42 11.95 -7.32
N ASP A 39 -9.14 12.30 -7.29
CA ASP A 39 -8.10 11.93 -8.25
C ASP A 39 -7.20 10.77 -7.79
N ASP A 40 -7.40 10.25 -6.57
CA ASP A 40 -6.58 9.16 -6.03
C ASP A 40 -6.98 7.80 -6.62
N ILE A 41 -5.97 6.94 -6.80
CA ILE A 41 -6.17 5.54 -7.23
C ILE A 41 -5.68 4.62 -6.12
N ILE A 42 -6.64 3.95 -5.46
CA ILE A 42 -6.36 2.99 -4.39
C ILE A 42 -6.42 1.56 -4.93
N ILE A 43 -5.32 0.83 -4.74
CA ILE A 43 -5.26 -0.61 -4.99
C ILE A 43 -5.52 -1.32 -3.66
N SER A 44 -6.72 -1.87 -3.50
CA SER A 44 -7.09 -2.66 -2.33
C SER A 44 -7.02 -4.16 -2.65
N THR A 45 -6.15 -4.89 -1.93
CA THR A 45 -5.95 -6.33 -2.15
C THR A 45 -5.65 -7.04 -0.85
N TYR A 46 -6.06 -8.31 -0.74
CA TYR A 46 -5.61 -9.17 0.35
C TYR A 46 -4.15 -9.61 0.12
N PRO A 47 -3.29 -9.69 1.15
CA PRO A 47 -1.89 -10.10 0.98
C PRO A 47 -1.75 -11.38 0.15
N LYS A 48 -0.81 -11.36 -0.80
CA LYS A 48 -0.48 -12.49 -1.70
C LYS A 48 -1.54 -12.84 -2.76
N THR A 49 -2.60 -12.06 -2.93
CA THR A 49 -3.62 -12.27 -3.98
C THR A 49 -3.33 -11.56 -5.31
N GLY A 50 -2.11 -11.07 -5.50
CA GLY A 50 -1.67 -10.49 -6.79
C GLY A 50 -1.44 -8.98 -6.78
N THR A 51 -1.19 -8.36 -5.61
CA THR A 51 -0.91 -6.92 -5.49
C THR A 51 0.16 -6.44 -6.47
N THR A 52 1.28 -7.17 -6.58
CA THR A 52 2.35 -6.84 -7.53
C THR A 52 1.88 -6.84 -8.98
N TRP A 53 1.02 -7.80 -9.35
CA TRP A 53 0.52 -7.88 -10.72
C TRP A 53 -0.40 -6.70 -11.04
N VAL A 54 -1.29 -6.34 -10.11
CA VAL A 54 -2.17 -5.18 -10.25
C VAL A 54 -1.39 -3.87 -10.29
N GLN A 55 -0.38 -3.70 -9.44
CA GLN A 55 0.51 -2.52 -9.45
C GLN A 55 1.13 -2.29 -10.84
N TYR A 56 1.61 -3.35 -11.48
CA TYR A 56 2.27 -3.26 -12.79
C TYR A 56 1.28 -2.92 -13.90
N ILE A 57 0.11 -3.56 -13.91
CA ILE A 57 -0.96 -3.27 -14.88
C ILE A 57 -1.39 -1.81 -14.77
N VAL A 58 -1.66 -1.33 -13.55
CA VAL A 58 -2.08 0.06 -13.30
C VAL A 58 -0.97 1.04 -13.71
N TYR A 59 0.28 0.74 -13.38
CA TYR A 59 1.42 1.56 -13.80
C TYR A 59 1.50 1.69 -15.32
N GLU A 60 1.40 0.58 -16.07
CA GLU A 60 1.46 0.59 -17.53
C GLU A 60 0.32 1.40 -18.14
N ILE A 61 -0.92 1.23 -17.67
CA ILE A 61 -2.08 1.96 -18.18
C ILE A 61 -1.88 3.48 -18.05
N LEU A 62 -1.31 3.93 -16.93
CA LEU A 62 -1.19 5.35 -16.62
C LEU A 62 0.08 5.98 -17.18
N ASN A 63 1.04 5.16 -17.58
CA ASN A 63 2.30 5.59 -18.17
C ASN A 63 2.39 5.24 -19.66
N ASP A 64 1.25 5.12 -20.35
CA ASP A 64 1.16 4.84 -21.79
C ASP A 64 1.96 3.59 -22.23
N GLY A 65 1.92 2.53 -21.43
CA GLY A 65 2.59 1.26 -21.71
C GLY A 65 4.11 1.29 -21.52
N LYS A 66 4.66 2.27 -20.80
CA LYS A 66 6.09 2.28 -20.43
C LYS A 66 6.44 1.05 -19.59
N ILE A 67 7.67 0.58 -19.75
CA ILE A 67 8.22 -0.57 -19.01
C ILE A 67 8.14 -0.27 -17.51
N PRO A 68 7.50 -1.16 -16.71
CA PRO A 68 7.44 -1.00 -15.27
C PRO A 68 8.83 -1.00 -14.64
N PRO A 69 9.04 -0.19 -13.59
CA PRO A 69 10.27 -0.21 -12.83
C PRO A 69 10.41 -1.51 -12.01
N SER A 70 11.56 -1.66 -11.35
CA SER A 70 11.76 -2.76 -10.41
C SER A 70 10.77 -2.70 -9.25
N GLN A 71 10.55 -3.83 -8.56
CA GLN A 71 9.64 -3.87 -7.42
C GLN A 71 10.08 -2.93 -6.28
N GLU A 72 11.38 -2.73 -6.10
CA GLU A 72 11.92 -1.83 -5.07
C GLU A 72 11.58 -0.37 -5.40
N GLU A 73 11.79 0.04 -6.66
CA GLU A 73 11.42 1.37 -7.14
C GLU A 73 9.90 1.58 -7.12
N MET A 74 9.13 0.53 -7.43
CA MET A 74 7.66 0.58 -7.40
C MET A 74 7.12 0.94 -6.00
N ARG A 75 7.80 0.56 -4.92
CA ARG A 75 7.40 0.92 -3.55
C ARG A 75 7.47 2.43 -3.28
N GLY A 76 8.33 3.16 -4.00
CA GLY A 76 8.39 4.62 -3.91
C GLY A 76 7.33 5.33 -4.75
N ILE A 77 6.79 4.65 -5.78
CA ILE A 77 5.79 5.19 -6.71
C ILE A 77 4.38 4.86 -6.22
N ILE A 78 4.17 3.62 -5.77
CA ILE A 78 2.90 3.07 -5.27
C ILE A 78 3.15 2.58 -3.83
N PRO A 79 3.18 3.50 -2.86
CA PRO A 79 3.39 3.15 -1.47
C PRO A 79 2.27 2.31 -0.86
N PHE A 80 2.62 1.52 0.16
CA PHE A 80 1.67 0.82 1.02
C PHE A 80 1.35 1.69 2.24
N MET A 81 0.07 2.02 2.46
CA MET A 81 -0.34 2.94 3.54
C MET A 81 0.01 2.37 4.91
N GLU A 82 -0.27 1.08 5.12
CA GLU A 82 -0.06 0.40 6.38
C GLU A 82 1.42 0.22 6.77
N GLU A 83 2.34 0.33 5.79
CA GLU A 83 3.78 0.26 5.99
C GLU A 83 4.43 1.64 6.10
N GLY A 84 4.01 2.57 5.25
CA GLY A 84 4.61 3.88 5.12
C GLY A 84 3.92 4.99 5.89
N GLY A 85 2.68 4.76 6.35
CA GLY A 85 1.80 5.78 6.90
C GLY A 85 1.15 6.65 5.81
N THR A 86 0.25 7.54 6.19
CA THR A 86 -0.39 8.48 5.24
C THR A 86 0.48 9.68 4.92
N GLU A 87 1.54 9.91 5.70
CA GLU A 87 2.50 11.02 5.51
C GLU A 87 3.33 10.89 4.24
N ILE A 88 3.49 9.67 3.73
CA ILE A 88 4.27 9.41 2.51
C ILE A 88 3.44 9.58 1.23
N ILE A 89 2.12 9.71 1.36
CA ILE A 89 1.25 10.03 0.25
C ILE A 89 1.58 11.48 -0.13
N PRO A 90 2.16 11.73 -1.32
CA PRO A 90 2.57 13.07 -1.69
C PRO A 90 1.34 13.97 -1.63
N ASN A 91 1.47 15.12 -0.97
CA ASN A 91 0.44 16.16 -0.97
C ASN A 91 0.43 16.81 -2.36
N CYS A 92 0.00 16.08 -3.39
CA CYS A 92 0.02 16.54 -4.76
C CYS A 92 -1.19 17.45 -4.97
N GLN A 93 -0.94 18.76 -5.05
CA GLN A 93 -1.98 19.78 -5.23
C GLN A 93 -2.30 20.04 -6.71
N THR A 94 -1.78 19.22 -7.62
CA THR A 94 -1.94 19.40 -9.06
C THR A 94 -2.75 18.24 -9.67
N PRO A 95 -3.73 18.53 -10.56
CA PRO A 95 -4.70 17.57 -11.08
C PRO A 95 -4.13 16.47 -12.00
N GLU A 96 -2.82 16.48 -12.25
CA GLU A 96 -2.11 15.48 -13.08
C GLU A 96 -1.40 14.40 -12.24
N CYS A 97 -1.56 14.45 -10.92
CA CYS A 97 -0.77 13.68 -9.97
C CYS A 97 -1.70 12.87 -9.06
N SER A 98 -2.35 11.86 -9.64
CA SER A 98 -3.06 10.84 -8.88
C SER A 98 -2.09 10.21 -7.88
N SER A 99 -2.38 10.30 -6.58
CA SER A 99 -1.57 9.57 -5.61
C SER A 99 -1.94 8.10 -5.70
N PHE A 100 -0.97 7.27 -6.08
CA PHE A 100 -1.13 5.82 -6.13
C PHE A 100 -0.86 5.26 -4.77
N THR A 101 -1.78 4.44 -4.25
CA THR A 101 -1.53 3.86 -2.95
C THR A 101 -2.16 2.48 -2.81
N CYS A 102 -1.43 1.57 -2.19
CA CYS A 102 -1.90 0.25 -1.85
C CYS A 102 -2.44 0.23 -0.42
N LEU A 103 -3.58 -0.43 -0.25
CA LEU A 103 -4.12 -0.80 1.04
C LEU A 103 -4.23 -2.33 1.09
N MET A 104 -3.43 -2.95 1.96
CA MET A 104 -3.62 -4.37 2.26
C MET A 104 -4.70 -4.54 3.33
N ILE A 105 -5.84 -5.09 2.91
CA ILE A 105 -6.98 -5.46 3.78
C ILE A 105 -6.92 -6.92 4.22
#